data_AF-A0A832IL21-F1
#
_entry.id   AF-A0A832IL21-F1
#
_cell.length_a   1.000
_cell.length_b   1.000
_cell.length_c   1.000
_cell.angle_alpha   90.00
_cell.angle_beta   90.00
_cell.angle_gamma   90.00
#
_symmetry.space_group_name_H-M   'P 1'
#
loop_
_entity.id
_entity.type
_entity.pdbx_description
1 polymer ?
#
loop_
_entity_poly.entity_id
_entity_poly.type
_entity_poly.pdbx_seq_one_letter_code
_entity_poly.pdbx_strand_id
1 'polypeptide(L)'
;IRKILKLYDVDSADGIFKSADGSYKGYISLPDRYLSFKEIKKLSAISPNTTVNIIKNSRVVEKYRIKMPPRIYGFEEIRCKNENCITNPAHGENVTASFVQIDGKFVCEYCETPHEYHEIWKI
;
A
#
# COMPACT_ATOMS: atom_id res chain seq x y z
N ILE A 1 0.27 6.98 -4.81
CA ILE A 1 0.94 5.72 -5.23
C ILE A 1 2.41 5.94 -5.55
N ARG A 2 2.78 6.79 -6.52
CA ARG A 2 4.19 7.06 -6.90
C ARG A 2 5.13 7.34 -5.72
N LYS A 3 4.76 8.25 -4.82
CA LYS A 3 5.54 8.59 -3.60
C LYS A 3 5.87 7.39 -2.74
N ILE A 4 4.85 6.58 -2.43
CA ILE A 4 4.96 5.46 -1.49
C ILE A 4 5.68 4.25 -2.12
N LEU A 5 5.48 4.02 -3.42
CA LEU A 5 6.17 2.96 -4.17
C LEU A 5 7.53 3.41 -4.72
N LYS A 6 7.93 4.67 -4.50
CA LYS A 6 9.18 5.26 -5.01
C LYS A 6 9.38 5.06 -6.53
N LEU A 7 8.31 5.18 -7.31
CA LEU A 7 8.30 5.00 -8.78
C LEU A 7 8.80 6.24 -9.54
N TYR A 8 9.89 6.84 -9.07
CA TYR A 8 10.48 8.06 -9.64
C TYR A 8 11.60 7.76 -10.65
N ASP A 9 12.10 6.54 -10.62
CA ASP A 9 13.20 6.01 -11.43
C ASP A 9 12.73 5.39 -12.75
N VAL A 10 11.43 5.47 -13.06
CA VAL A 10 10.82 4.82 -14.23
C VAL A 10 10.11 5.86 -15.07
N ASP A 11 10.51 5.94 -16.33
CA ASP A 11 9.73 6.67 -17.33
C ASP A 11 8.40 5.96 -17.54
N SER A 12 7.32 6.60 -17.11
CA SER A 12 6.02 5.96 -16.92
C SER A 12 4.91 6.97 -17.16
N ALA A 13 3.85 6.51 -17.81
CA ALA A 13 2.66 7.31 -18.03
C ALA A 13 1.66 7.08 -16.89
N ASP A 14 1.06 8.16 -16.38
CA ASP A 14 -0.10 8.10 -15.50
C ASP A 14 -1.12 9.15 -15.88
N GLY A 15 -2.38 8.91 -15.50
CA GLY A 15 -3.46 9.82 -15.80
C GLY A 15 -4.75 9.46 -15.09
N ILE A 16 -5.69 10.39 -15.11
CA ILE A 16 -7.04 10.21 -14.57
C ILE A 16 -8.01 10.21 -15.74
N PHE A 17 -8.91 9.23 -15.78
CA PHE A 17 -9.94 9.10 -16.80
C PHE A 17 -11.31 8.90 -16.15
N LYS A 18 -12.37 9.27 -16.88
CA LYS A 18 -13.74 8.99 -16.47
C LYS A 18 -14.12 7.59 -16.96
N SER A 19 -14.54 6.74 -16.03
CA SER A 19 -15.01 5.39 -16.28
C SER A 19 -16.44 5.40 -16.83
N ALA A 20 -16.86 4.28 -17.44
CA ALA A 20 -18.21 4.13 -18.03
C ALA A 20 -19.33 4.31 -16.99
N ASP A 21 -19.07 3.94 -15.74
CA ASP A 21 -19.96 4.14 -14.58
C ASP A 21 -19.98 5.61 -14.07
N GLY A 22 -19.28 6.52 -14.74
CA GLY A 22 -19.19 7.93 -14.38
C GLY A 22 -18.15 8.25 -13.29
N SER A 23 -17.56 7.25 -12.64
CA SER A 23 -16.51 7.42 -11.63
C SER A 23 -15.18 7.84 -12.26
N TYR A 24 -14.32 8.53 -11.52
CA TYR A 24 -12.95 8.79 -11.96
C TYR A 24 -12.02 7.66 -11.53
N LYS A 25 -11.15 7.22 -12.44
CA LYS A 25 -10.14 6.20 -12.20
C LYS A 25 -8.78 6.72 -12.63
N GLY A 26 -7.76 6.40 -11.82
CA GLY A 26 -6.36 6.62 -12.20
C GLY A 26 -5.78 5.39 -12.86
N TYR A 27 -4.76 5.57 -13.70
CA TYR A 27 -3.89 4.48 -14.13
C TYR A 27 -2.43 4.90 -14.02
N ILE A 28 -1.54 3.91 -13.84
CA ILE A 28 -0.09 4.07 -13.93
C ILE A 28 0.41 2.93 -14.80
N SER A 29 1.13 3.25 -15.87
CA SER A 29 1.80 2.31 -16.75
C SER A 29 3.28 2.26 -16.39
N LEU A 30 3.84 1.06 -16.22
CA LEU A 30 5.25 0.84 -15.90
C LEU A 30 5.90 0.02 -17.03
N PRO A 31 6.48 0.66 -18.06
CA PRO A 31 7.20 -0.02 -19.13
C PRO A 31 8.40 -0.81 -18.57
N ASP A 32 8.62 -2.01 -19.11
CA ASP A 32 9.77 -2.89 -18.80
C ASP A 32 10.07 -3.14 -17.32
N ARG A 33 9.08 -2.92 -16.44
CA ARG A 33 9.18 -3.11 -15.00
C ARG A 33 8.01 -3.89 -14.45
N TYR A 34 8.33 -4.92 -13.69
CA TYR A 34 7.36 -5.64 -12.88
C TYR A 34 7.44 -5.19 -11.42
N LEU A 35 6.29 -5.11 -10.76
CA LEU A 35 6.24 -4.87 -9.32
C LEU A 35 6.66 -6.13 -8.58
N SER A 36 7.59 -5.98 -7.64
CA SER A 36 7.95 -7.03 -6.70
C SER A 36 6.77 -7.40 -5.79
N PHE A 37 6.82 -8.58 -5.17
CA PHE A 37 5.81 -8.98 -4.20
C PHE A 37 5.67 -7.96 -3.04
N LYS A 38 6.77 -7.37 -2.60
CA LYS A 38 6.77 -6.33 -1.56
C LYS A 38 6.05 -5.06 -2.02
N GLU A 39 6.27 -4.63 -3.26
CA GLU A 39 5.55 -3.48 -3.85
C GLU A 39 4.07 -3.79 -4.06
N ILE A 40 3.70 -4.99 -4.50
CA ILE A 40 2.29 -5.41 -4.63
C ILE A 40 1.60 -5.39 -3.27
N LYS A 41 2.25 -5.92 -2.22
CA LYS A 41 1.74 -5.89 -0.85
C LYS A 41 1.60 -4.46 -0.30
N LYS A 42 2.52 -3.57 -0.66
CA LYS A 42 2.43 -2.14 -0.31
C LYS A 42 1.30 -1.46 -1.09
N LEU A 43 1.16 -1.76 -2.39
CA LEU A 43 0.10 -1.28 -3.25
C LEU A 43 -1.29 -1.69 -2.73
N SER A 44 -1.42 -2.93 -2.26
CA SER A 44 -2.67 -3.47 -1.73
C SER A 44 -3.10 -2.79 -0.43
N ALA A 45 -2.13 -2.37 0.38
CA ALA A 45 -2.36 -1.57 1.56
C ALA A 45 -2.77 -0.13 1.21
N ILE A 46 -2.09 0.53 0.25
CA ILE A 46 -2.33 1.95 -0.07
C ILE A 46 -3.54 2.23 -0.98
N SER A 47 -3.86 1.29 -1.87
CA SER A 47 -4.88 1.44 -2.90
C SER A 47 -5.58 0.10 -3.12
N PRO A 48 -6.36 -0.35 -2.12
CA PRO A 48 -7.15 -1.57 -2.23
C PRO A 48 -8.12 -1.46 -3.42
N ASN A 49 -8.47 -2.60 -4.01
CA ASN A 49 -9.31 -2.71 -5.22
C ASN A 49 -8.64 -2.25 -6.53
N THR A 50 -7.35 -1.89 -6.50
CA THR A 50 -6.57 -1.67 -7.72
C THR A 50 -6.53 -2.95 -8.57
N THR A 51 -6.52 -2.79 -9.88
CA THR A 51 -6.27 -3.90 -10.82
C THR A 51 -4.87 -3.78 -11.37
N VAL A 52 -4.05 -4.80 -11.19
CA VAL A 52 -2.71 -4.91 -11.76
C VAL A 52 -2.82 -5.77 -13.02
N ASN A 53 -2.37 -5.23 -14.14
CA ASN A 53 -2.32 -5.96 -15.41
C ASN A 53 -0.84 -6.18 -15.78
N ILE A 54 -0.50 -7.42 -16.10
CA ILE A 54 0.81 -7.78 -16.67
C ILE A 54 0.63 -7.81 -18.19
N ILE A 55 1.37 -6.95 -18.90
CA ILE A 55 1.28 -6.82 -20.35
C ILE A 55 2.57 -7.37 -20.97
N LYS A 56 2.45 -8.22 -21.99
CA LYS A 56 3.55 -8.72 -22.82
C LYS A 56 3.09 -8.74 -24.27
N ASN A 57 3.95 -8.33 -25.21
CA ASN A 57 3.63 -8.28 -26.65
C ASN A 57 2.28 -7.60 -26.95
N SER A 58 2.03 -6.45 -26.31
CA SER A 58 0.81 -5.66 -26.45
C SER A 58 -0.50 -6.38 -26.04
N ARG A 59 -0.41 -7.45 -25.24
CA ARG A 59 -1.56 -8.19 -24.71
C ARG A 59 -1.47 -8.32 -23.19
N VAL A 60 -2.62 -8.26 -22.52
CA VAL A 60 -2.72 -8.56 -21.08
C VAL A 60 -2.58 -10.07 -20.92
N VAL A 61 -1.48 -10.52 -20.32
CA VAL A 61 -1.21 -11.94 -20.07
C VAL A 61 -1.68 -12.37 -18.69
N GLU A 62 -1.69 -11.46 -17.71
CA GLU A 62 -2.18 -11.71 -16.37
C GLU A 62 -2.91 -10.49 -15.83
N LYS A 63 -3.92 -10.72 -14.98
CA LYS A 63 -4.74 -9.68 -14.39
C LYS A 63 -5.14 -10.05 -12.97
N TYR A 64 -4.78 -9.19 -12.02
CA TYR A 64 -5.02 -9.42 -10.60
C TYR A 64 -5.76 -8.23 -10.00
N ARG A 65 -6.81 -8.49 -9.21
CA ARG A 65 -7.45 -7.47 -8.39
C ARG A 65 -6.92 -7.60 -6.97
N ILE A 66 -6.17 -6.61 -6.52
CA ILE A 66 -5.60 -6.62 -5.18
C ILE A 66 -6.66 -6.20 -4.15
N LYS A 67 -6.65 -6.87 -2.99
CA LYS A 67 -7.54 -6.58 -1.87
C LYS A 67 -6.72 -6.02 -0.71
N MET A 68 -7.38 -5.31 0.20
CA MET A 68 -6.76 -4.91 1.47
C MET A 68 -6.16 -6.15 2.16
N PRO A 69 -4.87 -6.14 2.53
CA PRO A 69 -4.28 -7.26 3.24
C PRO A 69 -4.82 -7.33 4.67
N PRO A 70 -4.98 -8.54 5.25
CA PRO A 70 -5.41 -8.69 6.64
C PRO A 70 -4.39 -8.15 7.65
N ARG A 71 -3.14 -7.94 7.20
CA ARG A 71 -2.05 -7.43 8.01
C ARG A 71 -1.17 -6.47 7.22
N ILE A 72 -0.83 -5.33 7.81
CA ILE A 72 0.08 -4.31 7.26
C ILE A 72 1.33 -4.26 8.15
N TYR A 73 2.49 -4.61 7.58
CA TYR A 73 3.75 -4.72 8.31
C TYR A 73 4.96 -4.63 7.39
N GLY A 74 6.12 -4.28 7.95
CA GLY A 74 7.39 -4.23 7.22
C GLY A 74 7.50 -3.06 6.26
N PHE A 75 6.73 -1.99 6.50
CA PHE A 75 6.82 -0.72 5.80
C PHE A 75 7.43 0.33 6.72
N GLU A 76 8.28 1.20 6.19
CA GLU A 76 8.90 2.29 6.96
C GLU A 76 7.92 3.45 7.15
N GLU A 77 6.96 3.56 6.22
CA GLU A 77 5.95 4.61 6.14
C GLU A 77 4.78 4.39 7.13
N ILE A 78 4.82 3.35 7.97
CA ILE A 78 3.78 3.09 8.98
C ILE A 78 4.28 3.31 10.42
N ARG A 79 3.37 3.64 11.34
CA ARG A 79 3.66 3.79 12.78
C ARG A 79 2.43 3.68 13.65
N CYS A 80 2.63 3.12 14.85
CA CYS A 80 1.65 3.17 15.92
C CYS A 80 1.66 4.56 16.59
N LYS A 81 0.48 5.14 16.79
CA LYS A 81 0.32 6.46 17.43
C LYS A 81 0.47 6.42 18.95
N ASN A 82 0.36 5.25 19.56
CA ASN A 82 0.59 5.10 20.99
C ASN A 82 2.06 5.39 21.31
N GLU A 83 2.30 6.49 22.03
CA GLU A 83 3.65 6.96 22.38
C GLU A 83 4.41 5.96 23.27
N ASN A 84 3.69 5.14 24.04
CA ASN A 84 4.25 4.11 24.90
C ASN A 84 4.47 2.76 24.18
N CYS A 85 4.17 2.67 22.88
CA CYS A 85 4.36 1.43 22.13
C CYS A 85 5.84 1.13 21.90
N ILE A 86 6.24 -0.14 22.03
CA ILE A 86 7.61 -0.63 21.73
C ILE A 86 8.08 -0.30 20.31
N THR A 87 7.15 -0.11 19.37
CA THR A 87 7.46 0.26 17.96
C THR A 87 7.76 1.75 17.78
N ASN A 88 7.62 2.56 18.83
CA ASN A 88 7.92 3.98 18.78
C ASN A 88 9.44 4.19 18.61
N PRO A 89 9.90 4.84 17.53
CA PRO A 89 11.34 5.03 17.29
C PRO A 89 12.07 5.77 18.42
N ALA A 90 11.36 6.59 19.21
CA ALA A 90 11.93 7.32 20.34
C ALA A 90 12.52 6.41 21.42
N HIS A 91 12.05 5.16 21.53
CA HIS A 91 12.51 4.20 22.54
C HIS A 91 13.75 3.42 22.10
N GLY A 92 14.13 3.46 20.80
CA GLY A 92 15.34 2.82 20.31
C GLY A 92 15.30 1.28 20.22
N GLU A 93 14.13 0.66 20.41
CA GLU A 93 13.95 -0.80 20.45
C GLU A 93 14.09 -1.51 19.08
N ASN A 94 14.18 -0.74 17.98
CA ASN A 94 14.30 -1.24 16.60
C ASN A 94 13.19 -2.23 16.16
N VAL A 95 11.99 -2.12 16.74
CA VAL A 95 10.83 -2.93 16.36
C VAL A 95 9.97 -2.19 15.33
N THR A 96 9.71 -2.82 14.18
CA THR A 96 8.84 -2.24 13.14
C THR A 96 7.36 -2.39 13.48
N ALA A 97 6.56 -1.36 13.23
CA ALA A 97 5.13 -1.42 13.44
C ALA A 97 4.44 -2.50 12.58
N SER A 98 3.41 -3.11 13.15
CA SER A 98 2.63 -4.16 12.52
C SER A 98 1.18 -4.09 12.98
N PHE A 99 0.26 -4.18 12.03
CA PHE A 99 -1.17 -3.97 12.26
C PHE A 99 -1.98 -5.10 11.65
N VAL A 100 -3.00 -5.57 12.37
CA VAL A 100 -4.00 -6.51 11.88
C VAL A 100 -5.33 -5.77 11.68
N GLN A 101 -6.02 -6.10 10.59
CA GLN A 101 -7.34 -5.54 10.31
C GLN A 101 -8.41 -6.29 11.12
N ILE A 102 -9.11 -5.58 12.01
CA ILE A 102 -10.19 -6.10 12.85
C ILE A 102 -11.34 -5.10 12.80
N ASP A 103 -12.53 -5.55 12.35
CA ASP A 103 -13.76 -4.75 12.30
C ASP A 103 -13.59 -3.35 11.66
N GLY A 104 -12.82 -3.28 10.57
CA GLY A 104 -12.56 -2.04 9.84
C GLY A 104 -11.44 -1.16 10.41
N LYS A 105 -10.89 -1.51 11.58
CA LYS A 105 -9.75 -0.82 12.19
C LYS A 105 -8.44 -1.59 12.01
N PHE A 106 -7.33 -0.89 12.20
CA PHE A 106 -5.98 -1.45 12.19
C PHE A 106 -5.44 -1.48 13.63
N VAL A 107 -5.45 -2.67 14.22
CA VAL A 107 -5.02 -2.90 15.60
C VAL A 107 -3.53 -3.22 15.61
N CYS A 108 -2.76 -2.46 16.40
CA CYS A 108 -1.33 -2.71 16.57
C CYS A 108 -1.11 -4.07 17.24
N GLU A 109 -0.30 -4.94 16.66
CA GLU A 109 -0.01 -6.28 17.22
C GLU A 109 0.78 -6.26 18.54
N TYR A 110 1.34 -5.10 18.92
CA TYR A 110 2.18 -4.98 20.10
C TYR A 110 1.47 -4.37 21.31
N CYS A 111 0.76 -3.26 21.12
CA CYS A 111 0.10 -2.54 22.21
C CYS A 111 -1.43 -2.55 22.11
N GLU A 112 -1.97 -3.30 21.13
CA GLU A 112 -3.42 -3.49 20.90
C GLU A 112 -4.21 -2.21 20.64
N THR A 113 -3.52 -1.07 20.49
CA THR A 113 -4.17 0.20 20.23
C THR A 113 -4.82 0.15 18.84
N PRO A 114 -6.12 0.42 18.71
CA PRO A 114 -6.80 0.47 17.42
C PRO A 114 -6.53 1.81 16.72
N HIS A 115 -6.41 1.78 15.40
CA HIS A 115 -6.15 2.94 14.55
C HIS A 115 -7.08 2.92 13.34
N GLU A 116 -7.49 4.10 12.88
CA GLU A 116 -8.09 4.24 11.56
C GLU A 116 -7.02 4.07 10.47
N TYR A 117 -7.45 3.72 9.26
CA TYR A 117 -6.52 3.46 8.14
C TYR A 117 -5.55 4.62 7.88
N HIS A 118 -6.01 5.87 7.93
CA HIS A 118 -5.13 7.02 7.66
C HIS A 118 -4.13 7.29 8.81
N GLU A 119 -4.39 6.75 10.00
CA GLU A 119 -3.60 7.03 11.19
C GLU A 119 -2.33 6.21 11.27
N ILE A 120 -2.31 5.05 10.62
CA ILE A 120 -1.14 4.18 10.61
C ILE A 120 -0.07 4.68 9.65
N TRP A 121 -0.37 5.58 8.70
CA TRP A 121 0.58 6.06 7.69
C TRP A 121 1.21 7.41 8.06
N LYS A 122 2.52 7.52 7.89
CA LYS A 122 3.37 8.71 8.09
C LYS A 122 3.69 9.39 6.75
N ILE A 123 2.68 9.74 5.95
CA ILE A 123 2.88 10.28 4.59
C ILE A 123 3.12 11.79 4.60
#